data_AF-A0A832MYP2-F1
#
_entry.id   AF-A0A832MYP2-F1
#
_cell.length_a   1.000
_cell.length_b   1.000
_cell.length_c   1.000
_cell.angle_alpha   90.00
_cell.angle_beta   90.00
_cell.angle_gamma   90.00
#
_symmetry.space_group_name_H-M   'P 1'
#
loop_
_entity.id
_entity.type
_entity.pdbx_description
1 polymer ?
#
loop_
_entity_poly.entity_id
_entity_poly.type
_entity_poly.pdbx_seq_one_letter_code
_entity_poly.pdbx_strand_id
1 'polypeptide(L)'
;KTLTMFNNAGHTPYFAVFTVKGGGMFKAFELQDLRPNPRTDLEEEAHEEEEEGHTCSHDHDDEAHVQEHMKMGKALEDCDYLVVKRGCKNTARAMAEHGVGIKKYNGTQAVAGAILSEISAQLT
;
A
#
# COMPACT_ATOMS: atom_id res chain seq x y z
N LYS A 1 -10.66 -17.36 -1.41
CA LYS A 1 -9.33 -16.90 -0.93
C LYS A 1 -9.56 -15.65 -0.08
N THR A 2 -8.95 -15.56 1.10
CA THR A 2 -9.10 -14.40 2.00
C THR A 2 -7.96 -13.43 1.74
N LEU A 3 -8.27 -12.16 1.48
CA LEU A 3 -7.27 -11.10 1.30
C LEU A 3 -6.98 -10.44 2.64
N THR A 4 -5.73 -10.56 3.10
CA THR A 4 -5.26 -9.98 4.36
C THR A 4 -4.24 -8.89 4.10
N MET A 5 -4.35 -7.78 4.82
CA MET A 5 -3.44 -6.65 4.66
C MET A 5 -2.06 -6.94 5.24
N PHE A 6 -1.03 -6.62 4.46
CA PHE A 6 0.36 -6.62 4.90
C PHE A 6 0.65 -5.38 5.76
N ASN A 7 1.51 -5.53 6.78
CA ASN A 7 1.79 -4.42 7.70
C ASN A 7 2.59 -3.30 7.02
N ASN A 8 3.56 -3.63 6.16
CA ASN A 8 4.36 -2.67 5.41
C ASN A 8 3.97 -2.71 3.92
N ALA A 9 3.51 -1.58 3.39
CA ALA A 9 3.12 -1.44 1.98
C ALA A 9 4.28 -1.64 1.02
N GLY A 10 5.51 -1.28 1.41
CA GLY A 10 6.70 -1.48 0.58
C GLY A 10 7.01 -2.96 0.33
N HIS A 11 6.64 -3.84 1.27
CA HIS A 11 7.07 -5.24 1.31
C HIS A 11 5.94 -6.23 1.03
N THR A 12 4.74 -5.73 0.74
CA THR A 12 3.63 -6.62 0.38
C THR A 12 3.97 -7.37 -0.92
N PRO A 13 3.64 -8.66 -1.04
CA PRO A 13 3.84 -9.39 -2.29
C PRO A 13 2.84 -8.97 -3.38
N TYR A 14 1.65 -8.48 -2.98
CA TYR A 14 0.59 -8.09 -3.91
C TYR A 14 -0.18 -6.86 -3.41
N PHE A 15 -0.74 -6.11 -4.35
CA PHE A 15 -1.75 -5.08 -4.13
C PHE A 15 -3.11 -5.58 -4.61
N ALA A 16 -4.10 -5.54 -3.72
CA ALA A 16 -5.48 -5.81 -4.08
C ALA A 16 -6.16 -4.50 -4.50
N VAL A 17 -6.60 -4.44 -5.76
CA VAL A 17 -7.20 -3.26 -6.37
C VAL A 17 -8.71 -3.39 -6.33
N PHE A 18 -9.38 -2.41 -5.71
CA PHE A 18 -10.82 -2.39 -5.56
C PHE A 18 -11.41 -1.18 -6.26
N THR A 19 -12.48 -1.38 -7.02
CA THR A 19 -13.36 -0.28 -7.43
C THR A 19 -14.36 0.00 -6.31
N VAL A 20 -14.49 1.28 -5.96
CA VAL A 20 -15.54 1.75 -5.04
C VAL A 20 -16.77 2.12 -5.87
N LYS A 21 -17.91 1.48 -5.59
CA LYS A 21 -19.20 1.80 -6.21
C LYS A 21 -20.14 2.42 -5.17
N GLY A 22 -20.98 3.36 -5.60
CA GLY A 22 -21.92 4.06 -4.72
C GLY A 22 -21.30 5.27 -4.00
N GLY A 23 -22.01 5.84 -3.04
CA GLY A 23 -21.63 7.08 -2.37
C GLY A 23 -22.16 7.17 -0.93
N GLY A 24 -21.55 8.05 -0.14
CA GLY A 24 -21.89 8.22 1.28
C GLY A 24 -21.74 6.93 2.07
N MET A 25 -22.79 6.53 2.79
CA MET A 25 -22.84 5.31 3.60
C MET A 25 -23.06 4.02 2.79
N PHE A 26 -23.35 4.11 1.49
CA PHE A 26 -23.69 2.96 0.64
C PHE A 26 -22.57 2.60 -0.34
N LYS A 27 -21.32 2.61 0.13
CA LYS A 27 -20.18 2.17 -0.68
C LYS A 27 -20.09 0.65 -0.72
N ALA A 28 -19.94 0.12 -1.91
CA ALA A 28 -19.60 -1.28 -2.16
C ALA A 28 -18.19 -1.35 -2.75
N PHE A 29 -17.46 -2.41 -2.40
CA PHE A 29 -16.08 -2.64 -2.85
C PHE A 29 -16.03 -3.88 -3.70
N GLU A 30 -15.59 -3.73 -4.94
CA GLU A 30 -15.44 -4.83 -5.88
C GLU A 30 -13.97 -5.03 -6.21
N LEU A 31 -13.43 -6.20 -5.88
CA LEU A 31 -12.07 -6.58 -6.25
C LEU A 31 -11.97 -6.67 -7.78
N GLN A 32 -11.16 -5.80 -8.37
CA GLN A 32 -10.89 -5.80 -9.81
C GLN A 32 -9.67 -6.65 -10.14
N ASP A 33 -8.62 -6.55 -9.33
CA ASP A 33 -7.31 -7.11 -9.68
C ASP A 33 -6.44 -7.42 -8.45
N LEU A 34 -5.48 -8.31 -8.65
CA LEU A 34 -4.39 -8.60 -7.72
C LEU A 34 -3.06 -8.36 -8.46
N ARG A 35 -2.46 -7.20 -8.23
CA ARG A 35 -1.21 -6.83 -8.90
C ARG A 35 -0.02 -7.29 -8.07
N PRO A 36 0.97 -7.99 -8.65
CA PRO A 36 2.22 -8.27 -7.95
C PRO A 36 2.91 -6.95 -7.62
N ASN A 37 3.61 -6.91 -6.48
CA ASN A 37 4.47 -5.78 -6.18
C ASN A 37 5.63 -5.74 -7.18
N PRO A 38 5.82 -4.65 -7.94
CA PRO A 38 6.83 -4.58 -8.99
C PRO A 38 8.25 -4.39 -8.45
N ARG A 39 8.41 -4.23 -7.14
CA ARG A 39 9.71 -4.19 -6.47
C ARG A 39 10.46 -5.51 -6.63
N THR A 40 11.75 -5.41 -6.91
CA THR A 40 12.66 -6.54 -7.12
C THR A 40 13.60 -6.78 -5.94
N ASP A 41 13.61 -5.87 -4.97
CA ASP A 41 14.47 -5.86 -3.77
C ASP A 41 13.78 -6.43 -2.51
N LEU A 42 12.60 -7.05 -2.68
CA LEU A 42 11.75 -7.49 -1.56
C LEU A 42 12.42 -8.53 -0.66
N GLU A 43 13.20 -9.44 -1.22
CA GLU A 43 13.88 -10.49 -0.45
C GLU A 43 15.09 -9.96 0.32
N GLU A 44 15.87 -9.06 -0.31
CA GLU A 44 17.05 -8.44 0.32
C GLU A 44 16.62 -7.59 1.52
N GLU A 45 15.55 -6.81 1.38
CA GLU A 45 15.09 -5.92 2.44
C GLU A 45 14.25 -6.64 3.51
N ALA A 46 13.67 -7.82 3.22
CA ALA A 46 12.96 -8.62 4.23
C ALA A 46 13.91 -9.17 5.31
N HIS A 47 15.18 -9.42 4.97
CA HIS A 47 16.20 -9.87 5.92
C HIS A 47 16.69 -8.77 6.89
N GLU A 48 16.44 -7.50 6.56
CA GLU A 48 16.82 -6.34 7.39
C GLU A 48 15.68 -5.86 8.31
N GLU A 49 14.45 -6.35 8.12
CA GLU A 49 13.23 -5.94 8.86
C GLU A 49 12.94 -6.74 10.15
N GLU A 50 13.67 -7.82 10.47
CA GLU A 50 13.37 -8.68 11.63
C GLU A 50 13.59 -8.02 13.01
N GLU A 51 14.27 -6.86 13.08
CA GLU A 51 14.34 -6.06 14.31
C GLU A 51 13.17 -5.07 14.40
N GLU A 52 12.32 -5.27 15.42
CA GLU A 52 11.16 -4.44 15.74
C GLU A 52 11.46 -2.93 15.71
N GLY A 53 11.01 -2.25 14.66
CA GLY A 53 10.92 -0.79 14.63
C GLY A 53 11.76 -0.08 13.59
N HIS A 54 12.50 -0.79 12.73
CA HIS A 54 13.19 -0.14 11.63
C HIS A 54 12.20 0.36 10.57
N THR A 55 12.00 1.69 10.52
CA THR A 55 11.70 2.37 9.26
C THR A 55 12.81 2.00 8.30
N CYS A 56 12.50 1.59 7.05
CA CYS A 56 13.49 1.30 6.00
C CYS A 56 14.64 2.32 6.10
N SER A 57 15.76 1.90 6.69
CA SER A 57 16.87 2.76 7.14
C SER A 57 18.13 2.30 6.43
N HIS A 58 18.02 1.97 5.14
CA HIS A 58 19.14 2.19 4.25
C HIS A 58 19.35 3.69 4.08
N ASP A 59 20.61 4.10 3.91
CA ASP A 59 21.01 5.49 3.73
C ASP A 59 19.99 6.19 2.84
N HIS A 60 19.37 7.21 3.42
CA HIS A 60 17.99 7.62 3.19
C HIS A 60 17.67 8.15 1.77
N ASP A 61 18.62 8.04 0.84
CA ASP A 61 18.64 8.58 -0.51
C ASP A 61 19.41 7.69 -1.53
N ASP A 62 19.66 6.38 -1.27
CA ASP A 62 20.14 5.53 -2.37
C ASP A 62 19.09 5.51 -3.49
N GLU A 63 19.51 6.02 -4.65
CA GLU A 63 18.66 6.22 -5.81
C GLU A 63 18.01 4.90 -6.25
N ALA A 64 18.70 3.76 -6.11
CA ALA A 64 18.17 2.46 -6.48
C ALA A 64 16.94 2.09 -5.63
N HIS A 65 17.02 2.21 -4.30
CA HIS A 65 15.90 1.93 -3.39
C HIS A 65 14.73 2.88 -3.63
N VAL A 66 15.02 4.16 -3.92
CA VAL A 66 14.00 5.13 -4.32
C VAL A 66 13.28 4.70 -5.60
N GLN A 67 14.02 4.24 -6.62
CA GLN A 67 13.43 3.79 -7.87
C GLN A 67 12.52 2.57 -7.69
N GLU A 68 12.82 1.68 -6.75
CA GLU A 68 11.93 0.55 -6.41
C GLU A 68 10.57 1.04 -5.89
N HIS A 69 10.55 2.06 -5.04
CA HIS A 69 9.29 2.70 -4.65
C HIS A 69 8.60 3.43 -5.80
N MET A 70 9.34 4.05 -6.73
CA MET A 70 8.74 4.66 -7.92
C MET A 70 8.07 3.63 -8.84
N LYS A 71 8.64 2.43 -8.98
CA LYS A 71 7.97 1.32 -9.70
C LYS A 71 6.61 1.01 -9.09
N MET A 72 6.50 1.02 -7.76
CA MET A 72 5.20 0.85 -7.09
C MET A 72 4.23 1.98 -7.44
N GLY A 73 4.68 3.24 -7.38
CA GLY A 73 3.88 4.40 -7.75
C GLY A 73 3.33 4.28 -9.16
N LYS A 74 4.20 3.94 -10.11
CA LYS A 74 3.82 3.72 -11.51
C LYS A 74 2.81 2.59 -11.69
N ALA A 75 2.97 1.47 -10.97
CA ALA A 75 2.05 0.33 -11.06
C ALA A 75 0.66 0.59 -10.47
N LEU A 76 0.51 1.65 -9.68
CA LEU A 76 -0.73 2.03 -8.98
C LEU A 76 -1.26 3.40 -9.42
N GLU A 77 -0.69 4.01 -10.47
CA GLU A 77 -1.01 5.38 -10.90
C GLU A 77 -2.46 5.57 -11.38
N ASP A 78 -3.18 4.47 -11.64
CA ASP A 78 -4.59 4.44 -12.00
C ASP A 78 -5.53 4.33 -10.78
N CYS A 79 -4.98 4.33 -9.56
CA CYS A 79 -5.74 4.24 -8.32
C CYS A 79 -5.82 5.61 -7.62
N ASP A 80 -7.00 5.97 -7.11
CA ASP A 80 -7.16 7.22 -6.37
C ASP A 80 -6.43 7.19 -5.01
N TYR A 81 -6.48 6.03 -4.34
CA TYR A 81 -5.89 5.85 -3.02
C TYR A 81 -5.19 4.51 -2.84
N LEU A 82 -4.08 4.52 -2.12
CA LEU A 82 -3.46 3.36 -1.52
C LEU A 82 -3.79 3.31 -0.02
N VAL A 83 -4.45 2.23 0.40
CA VAL A 83 -4.73 1.96 1.82
C VAL A 83 -3.58 1.19 2.44
N VAL A 84 -2.99 1.71 3.50
CA VAL A 84 -1.79 1.12 4.13
C VAL A 84 -1.89 1.09 5.65
N LYS A 85 -1.25 0.10 6.29
CA LYS A 85 -1.02 0.15 7.74
C LYS A 85 0.25 0.92 8.09
N ARG A 86 1.34 0.65 7.36
CA ARG A 86 2.60 1.38 7.39
C ARG A 86 3.12 1.56 5.97
N GLY A 87 3.82 2.67 5.74
CA GLY A 87 4.58 2.95 4.53
C GLY A 87 5.69 3.93 4.87
N CYS A 88 6.85 3.76 4.25
CA CYS A 88 8.00 4.64 4.51
C CYS A 88 7.84 5.97 3.74
N LYS A 89 8.75 6.93 4.01
CA LYS A 89 8.77 8.23 3.33
C LYS A 89 8.86 8.09 1.80
N ASN A 90 9.57 7.06 1.31
CA ASN A 90 9.76 6.83 -0.12
C ASN A 90 8.49 6.32 -0.78
N THR A 91 7.74 5.42 -0.10
CA THR A 91 6.39 5.04 -0.55
C THR A 91 5.48 6.26 -0.62
N ALA A 92 5.50 7.13 0.40
CA ALA A 92 4.68 8.34 0.41
C ALA A 92 5.02 9.29 -0.74
N ARG A 93 6.33 9.51 -1.00
CA ARG A 93 6.78 10.32 -2.13
C ARG A 93 6.34 9.72 -3.47
N ALA A 94 6.58 8.43 -3.70
CA ALA A 94 6.25 7.77 -4.95
C ALA A 94 4.74 7.82 -5.25
N MET A 95 3.89 7.55 -4.25
CA MET A 95 2.44 7.67 -4.44
C MET A 95 2.04 9.10 -4.79
N ALA A 96 2.58 10.10 -4.10
CA ALA A 96 2.28 11.51 -4.37
C ALA A 96 2.72 11.96 -5.77
N GLU A 97 3.89 11.53 -6.25
CA GLU A 97 4.38 11.83 -7.61
C GLU A 97 3.49 11.22 -8.70
N HIS A 98 2.81 10.11 -8.41
CA HIS A 98 1.87 9.44 -9.30
C HIS A 98 0.39 9.81 -9.03
N GLY A 99 0.13 10.83 -8.19
CA GLY A 99 -1.23 11.30 -7.92
C GLY A 99 -2.08 10.38 -7.04
N VAL A 100 -1.47 9.37 -6.41
CA VAL A 100 -2.14 8.40 -5.54
C VAL A 100 -2.11 8.89 -4.10
N GLY A 101 -3.29 9.06 -3.49
CA GLY A 101 -3.38 9.45 -2.08
C GLY A 101 -3.11 8.28 -1.13
N ILE A 102 -2.47 8.51 0.01
CA ILE A 102 -2.33 7.45 1.04
C ILE A 102 -3.43 7.58 2.09
N LYS A 103 -4.10 6.46 2.39
CA LYS A 103 -5.10 6.34 3.45
C LYS A 103 -4.60 5.35 4.50
N LYS A 104 -4.15 5.88 5.64
CA LYS A 104 -3.61 5.06 6.73
C LYS A 104 -4.74 4.36 7.49
N TYR A 105 -4.65 3.04 7.59
CA TYR A 105 -5.50 2.23 8.45
C TYR A 105 -4.85 2.02 9.81
N ASN A 106 -5.52 2.49 10.87
CA ASN A 106 -5.06 2.35 12.27
C ASN A 106 -5.93 1.37 13.08
N GLY A 107 -6.86 0.66 12.45
CA GLY A 107 -7.70 -0.33 13.13
C GLY A 107 -7.00 -1.68 13.31
N THR A 108 -7.77 -2.67 13.77
CA THR A 108 -7.26 -4.00 14.14
C THR A 108 -7.63 -5.10 13.16
N GLN A 109 -8.48 -4.83 12.17
CA GLN A 109 -8.88 -5.81 11.17
C GLN A 109 -7.70 -6.18 10.28
N ALA A 110 -7.63 -7.46 9.93
CA ALA A 110 -6.65 -7.95 8.96
C ALA A 110 -7.27 -8.13 7.57
N VAL A 111 -8.58 -8.37 7.47
CA VAL A 111 -9.25 -8.76 6.22
C VAL A 111 -9.66 -7.52 5.43
N ALA A 112 -9.33 -7.49 4.13
CA ALA A 112 -9.53 -6.33 3.26
C ALA A 112 -10.96 -5.77 3.28
N GLY A 113 -11.99 -6.63 3.20
CA GLY A 113 -13.38 -6.18 3.20
C GLY A 113 -13.79 -5.47 4.51
N ALA A 114 -13.30 -5.93 5.66
CA ALA A 114 -13.58 -5.29 6.94
C ALA A 114 -12.83 -3.95 7.07
N ILE A 115 -11.57 -3.91 6.65
CA ILE A 115 -10.76 -2.69 6.59
C ILE A 115 -11.43 -1.62 5.73
N LEU A 116 -11.81 -1.97 4.50
CA LEU A 116 -12.44 -1.05 3.54
C LEU A 116 -13.78 -0.51 4.07
N SER A 117 -14.54 -1.36 4.77
CA SER A 117 -15.79 -0.94 5.42
C SER A 117 -15.52 0.11 6.51
N GLU A 118 -14.52 -0.10 7.36
CA GLU A 118 -14.17 0.81 8.45
C GLU A 118 -13.65 2.16 7.96
N ILE A 119 -12.87 2.19 6.87
CA ILE A 119 -12.29 3.44 6.34
C ILE A 119 -13.13 4.07 5.23
N SER A 120 -14.26 3.47 4.86
CA SER A 120 -15.08 3.87 3.70
C SER A 120 -15.43 5.37 3.69
N ALA A 121 -15.66 5.97 4.85
CA ALA A 121 -15.95 7.39 5.00
C ALA A 121 -14.78 8.30 4.59
N GLN A 122 -13.54 7.79 4.58
CA GLN A 122 -12.32 8.53 4.22
C GLN A 122 -11.96 8.42 2.74
N LEU A 123 -12.64 7.53 1.99
CA LEU A 123 -12.38 7.24 0.57
C LEU A 123 -13.27 8.11 -0.34
N THR A 124 -13.06 9.42 -0.30
CA THR A 124 -13.88 10.45 -0.98
C THR A 124 -13.04 11.36 -1.84
#